data_AF-A0A817KNX6-F1
#
_entry.id   AF-A0A817KNX6-F1
#
_cell.length_a   1.000
_cell.length_b   1.000
_cell.length_c   1.000
_cell.angle_alpha   90.00
_cell.angle_beta   90.00
_cell.angle_gamma   90.00
#
_symmetry.space_group_name_H-M   'P 1'
#
loop_
_entity.id
_entity.type
_entity.pdbx_description
1 polymer ?
#
loop_
_entity_poly.entity_id
_entity_poly.type
_entity_poly.pdbx_seq_one_letter_code
_entity_poly.pdbx_strand_id
1 'polypeptide(L)'
;MCRIAIVFVLIGLAVTVYSNAQSYKSIERIDCYPERESPFSNFSKEACLTRNCLFDEDALQNEIQCYLRSNYGYILESDMHQTDNGIRLRLQRNQAVASMFPAPIDNVILDVQYYTDDILRFKLYDADNQRYEVPIPLTPSPGRISSPQYEFTYSSNFSRDNIFSFRIQRRIIGATLFDTSPGGLILNNQFLQIVTRLQSPHVYGFGENNHDTLKHNVDEHKTWGIFARDQGTNWDTNANHYGSHPFYLVMEQIPNSAQAPSGNMHGVLLLNSNAMDYSFSSMPSLTMRTIGGILDFFVFLGPKPEQVIQQYTWLVGRSILPPYWSLGFQLARWDYSNLTHMQNVVKRNRDAGIPLDVQYADIDYMDAKKLFTIDPINYRGLKEYFAQLNAEGIRTIIILDPGPIDDQVYYAPTIEGIQEDVFIKWDDGQTPVKGTCWPGDIFFPG
;
A
#
# COMPACT_ATOMS: atom_id res chain seq x y z
N MET A 1 -50.86 -16.00 -39.56
CA MET A 1 -50.26 -16.04 -38.20
C MET A 1 -48.77 -16.42 -38.18
N CYS A 2 -48.05 -16.58 -39.30
CA CYS A 2 -46.65 -17.04 -39.29
C CYS A 2 -45.59 -15.91 -39.44
N ARG A 3 -45.99 -14.69 -39.86
CA ARG A 3 -45.05 -13.56 -40.04
C ARG A 3 -44.78 -12.72 -38.78
N ILE A 4 -45.64 -12.80 -37.76
CA ILE A 4 -45.52 -12.00 -36.53
C ILE A 4 -44.54 -12.67 -35.53
N ALA A 5 -44.51 -14.00 -35.46
CA ALA A 5 -43.63 -14.73 -34.55
C ALA A 5 -42.12 -14.56 -34.86
N ILE A 6 -41.75 -14.45 -36.15
CA ILE A 6 -40.35 -14.28 -36.57
C ILE A 6 -39.82 -12.89 -36.18
N VAL A 7 -40.66 -11.86 -36.19
CA VAL A 7 -40.28 -10.50 -35.81
C VAL A 7 -40.03 -10.39 -34.30
N PHE A 8 -40.86 -11.03 -33.46
CA PHE A 8 -40.64 -11.06 -32.01
C PHE A 8 -39.38 -11.84 -31.59
N VAL A 9 -39.05 -12.92 -32.30
CA VAL A 9 -37.81 -13.68 -32.04
C VAL A 9 -36.56 -12.89 -32.47
N LEU A 10 -36.61 -12.19 -33.61
CA LEU A 10 -35.51 -11.33 -34.06
C LEU A 10 -35.32 -10.09 -33.18
N ILE A 11 -36.39 -9.47 -32.71
CA ILE A 11 -36.32 -8.35 -31.75
C ILE A 11 -35.83 -8.85 -30.39
N GLY A 12 -36.29 -10.00 -29.91
CA GLY A 12 -35.80 -10.62 -28.68
C GLY A 12 -34.29 -10.90 -28.73
N LEU A 13 -33.82 -11.56 -29.80
CA LEU A 13 -32.39 -11.81 -30.03
C LEU A 13 -31.58 -10.52 -30.17
N ALA A 14 -32.09 -9.51 -30.89
CA ALA A 14 -31.40 -8.23 -31.05
C ALA A 14 -31.30 -7.48 -29.72
N VAL A 15 -32.36 -7.46 -28.90
CA VAL A 15 -32.37 -6.82 -27.57
C VAL A 15 -31.44 -7.53 -26.60
N THR A 16 -31.41 -8.88 -26.58
CA THR A 16 -30.49 -9.64 -25.72
C THR A 16 -29.03 -9.51 -26.17
N VAL A 17 -28.76 -9.43 -27.47
CA VAL A 17 -27.41 -9.19 -28.01
C VAL A 17 -26.97 -7.74 -27.74
N TYR A 18 -27.87 -6.76 -27.85
CA TYR A 18 -27.57 -5.35 -27.55
C TYR A 18 -27.34 -5.14 -26.05
N SER A 19 -28.14 -5.74 -25.17
CA SER A 19 -27.93 -5.68 -23.72
C SER A 19 -26.63 -6.36 -23.29
N ASN A 20 -26.29 -7.51 -23.89
CA ASN A 20 -25.03 -8.19 -23.61
C ASN A 20 -23.81 -7.43 -24.17
N ALA A 21 -23.93 -6.76 -25.33
CA ALA A 21 -22.86 -5.95 -25.91
C ALA A 21 -22.65 -4.62 -25.15
N GLN A 22 -23.72 -4.04 -24.59
CA GLN A 22 -23.65 -2.83 -23.77
C GLN A 22 -23.12 -3.13 -22.36
N SER A 23 -23.51 -4.28 -21.77
CA SER A 23 -22.93 -4.82 -20.54
C SER A 23 -21.44 -5.17 -20.70
N TYR A 24 -21.00 -5.70 -21.84
CA TYR A 24 -19.57 -5.95 -22.09
C TYR A 24 -18.74 -4.67 -22.28
N LYS A 25 -19.36 -3.54 -22.66
CA LYS A 25 -18.67 -2.26 -22.88
C LYS A 25 -18.34 -1.51 -21.58
N SER A 26 -19.07 -1.75 -20.48
CA SER A 26 -18.81 -1.07 -19.19
C SER A 26 -17.80 -1.79 -18.31
N ILE A 27 -17.68 -3.12 -18.42
CA ILE A 27 -16.85 -3.95 -17.53
C ILE A 27 -15.35 -3.63 -17.62
N GLU A 28 -14.79 -3.32 -18.80
CA GLU A 28 -13.34 -3.08 -18.95
C GLU A 28 -12.92 -1.61 -18.84
N ARG A 29 -13.74 -0.74 -18.24
CA ARG A 29 -13.39 0.68 -18.06
C ARG A 29 -12.36 0.84 -16.95
N ILE A 30 -11.36 1.68 -17.20
CA ILE A 30 -10.42 2.15 -16.17
C ILE A 30 -10.79 3.58 -15.82
N ASP A 31 -10.98 3.84 -14.52
CA ASP A 31 -11.38 5.14 -14.01
C ASP A 31 -10.33 6.21 -14.34
N CYS A 32 -10.80 7.31 -14.93
CA CYS A 32 -9.98 8.49 -15.24
C CYS A 32 -10.19 9.63 -14.23
N TYR A 33 -11.20 9.51 -13.37
CA TYR A 33 -11.54 10.51 -12.37
C TYR A 33 -11.74 9.85 -11.01
N PRO A 34 -10.70 9.19 -10.48
CA PRO A 34 -10.83 8.38 -9.26
C PRO A 34 -11.14 9.18 -8.00
N GLU A 35 -10.83 10.47 -8.00
CA GLU A 35 -11.13 11.38 -6.90
C GLU A 35 -12.54 11.98 -6.96
N ARG A 36 -13.42 11.49 -7.85
CA ARG A 36 -14.74 12.12 -8.12
C ARG A 36 -15.58 12.36 -6.85
N GLU A 37 -15.45 11.49 -5.86
CA GLU A 37 -16.20 11.51 -4.59
C GLU A 37 -15.52 12.37 -3.52
N SER A 38 -14.33 12.91 -3.80
CA SER A 38 -13.62 13.84 -2.92
C SER A 38 -14.40 15.15 -2.76
N PRO A 39 -14.45 15.75 -1.56
CA PRO A 39 -15.04 17.08 -1.37
C PRO A 39 -14.28 18.19 -2.14
N PHE A 40 -13.06 17.92 -2.59
CA PHE A 40 -12.24 18.83 -3.40
C PHE A 40 -12.38 18.61 -4.91
N SER A 41 -13.19 17.62 -5.32
CA SER A 41 -13.44 17.31 -6.73
C SER A 41 -14.53 18.20 -7.31
N ASN A 42 -14.34 18.61 -8.57
CA ASN A 42 -15.33 19.32 -9.38
C ASN A 42 -15.81 18.44 -10.54
N PHE A 43 -16.06 17.16 -10.25
CA PHE A 43 -16.46 16.17 -11.26
C PHE A 43 -17.62 16.66 -12.13
N SER A 44 -17.36 16.74 -13.44
CA SER A 44 -18.35 17.03 -14.48
C SER A 44 -17.92 16.37 -15.79
N LYS A 45 -18.85 16.33 -16.76
CA LYS A 45 -18.53 15.88 -18.12
C LYS A 45 -17.38 16.70 -18.71
N GLU A 46 -17.42 18.02 -18.56
CA GLU A 46 -16.40 18.94 -19.06
C GLU A 46 -15.05 18.69 -18.38
N ALA A 47 -15.04 18.45 -17.06
CA ALA A 47 -13.82 18.14 -16.33
C ALA A 47 -13.20 16.81 -16.80
N CYS A 48 -14.03 15.79 -17.05
CA CYS A 48 -13.59 14.52 -17.63
C CYS A 48 -12.96 14.69 -19.01
N LEU A 49 -13.64 15.42 -19.91
CA LEU A 49 -13.15 15.64 -21.28
C LEU A 49 -11.88 16.51 -21.30
N THR A 50 -11.72 17.42 -20.34
CA THR A 50 -10.51 18.24 -20.16
C THR A 50 -9.29 17.39 -19.79
N ARG A 51 -9.49 16.25 -19.11
CA ARG A 51 -8.44 15.24 -18.87
C ARG A 51 -8.14 14.37 -20.09
N ASN A 52 -8.69 14.69 -21.26
CA ASN A 52 -8.61 13.88 -22.48
C ASN A 52 -9.21 12.48 -22.34
N CYS A 53 -10.14 12.30 -21.40
CA CYS A 53 -10.84 11.03 -21.20
C CYS A 53 -12.14 10.93 -21.99
N LEU A 54 -12.80 9.79 -21.87
CA LEU A 54 -14.11 9.52 -22.45
C LEU A 54 -15.16 9.59 -21.34
N PHE A 55 -16.31 10.16 -21.67
CA PHE A 55 -17.45 10.27 -20.76
C PHE A 55 -18.63 9.50 -21.33
N ASP A 56 -19.26 8.67 -20.51
CA ASP A 56 -20.50 7.96 -20.83
C ASP A 56 -21.68 8.52 -20.02
N GLU A 57 -22.61 9.18 -20.72
CA GLU A 57 -23.81 9.76 -20.11
C GLU A 57 -24.83 8.70 -19.69
N ASP A 58 -24.77 7.51 -20.30
CA ASP A 58 -25.73 6.43 -20.09
C ASP A 58 -25.24 5.40 -19.07
N ALA A 59 -24.09 5.63 -18.42
CA ALA A 59 -23.52 4.70 -17.46
C ALA A 59 -24.46 4.50 -16.27
N LEU A 60 -24.64 3.24 -15.87
CA LEU A 60 -25.54 2.90 -14.77
C LEU A 60 -25.01 3.41 -13.43
N GLN A 61 -25.90 3.46 -12.43
CA GLN A 61 -25.54 3.82 -11.06
C GLN A 61 -24.49 2.81 -10.55
N ASN A 62 -23.29 3.30 -10.20
CA ASN A 62 -22.06 2.58 -9.82
C ASN A 62 -21.11 2.17 -10.96
N GLU A 63 -21.42 2.48 -12.22
CA GLU A 63 -20.45 2.30 -13.31
C GLU A 63 -19.49 3.49 -13.42
N ILE A 64 -18.34 3.26 -14.08
CA ILE A 64 -17.36 4.31 -14.37
C ILE A 64 -17.89 5.18 -15.52
N GLN A 65 -18.30 6.40 -15.19
CA GLN A 65 -18.77 7.42 -16.14
C GLN A 65 -17.62 8.07 -16.91
N CYS A 66 -16.51 8.41 -16.24
CA CYS A 66 -15.32 9.00 -16.85
C CYS A 66 -14.19 7.97 -16.90
N TYR A 67 -13.79 7.56 -18.09
CA TYR A 67 -12.84 6.46 -18.26
C TYR A 67 -11.73 6.78 -19.25
N LEU A 68 -10.60 6.08 -19.08
CA LEU A 68 -9.43 6.24 -19.93
C LEU A 68 -9.71 5.82 -21.38
N ARG A 69 -9.05 6.50 -22.33
CA ARG A 69 -8.97 6.03 -23.72
C ARG A 69 -8.16 4.74 -23.76
N SER A 70 -8.59 3.79 -24.58
CA SER A 70 -7.96 2.48 -24.74
C SER A 70 -6.52 2.54 -25.26
N ASN A 71 -6.13 3.62 -25.95
CA ASN A 71 -4.76 3.85 -26.40
C ASN A 71 -3.93 4.75 -25.46
N TYR A 72 -4.43 5.10 -24.27
CA TYR A 72 -3.65 5.84 -23.28
C TYR A 72 -2.65 4.90 -22.61
N GLY A 73 -1.37 5.30 -22.57
CA GLY A 73 -0.31 4.53 -21.94
C GLY A 73 1.01 4.68 -22.68
N TYR A 74 1.75 3.58 -22.77
CA TYR A 74 3.08 3.53 -23.38
C TYR A 74 3.08 2.57 -24.57
N ILE A 75 4.02 2.76 -25.49
CA ILE A 75 4.33 1.85 -26.59
C ILE A 75 5.74 1.30 -26.41
N LEU A 76 5.97 0.07 -26.87
CA LEU A 76 7.29 -0.55 -26.82
C LEU A 76 8.20 0.09 -27.88
N GLU A 77 9.34 0.62 -27.43
CA GLU A 77 10.45 0.93 -28.32
C GLU A 77 11.23 -0.37 -28.59
N SER A 78 11.61 -0.65 -29.83
CA SER A 78 12.09 -1.97 -30.29
C SER A 78 13.34 -2.55 -29.60
N ASP A 79 13.95 -1.79 -28.70
CA ASP A 79 15.28 -2.04 -28.14
C ASP A 79 15.20 -2.82 -26.82
N MET A 80 14.85 -4.11 -26.91
CA MET A 80 14.99 -5.02 -25.77
C MET A 80 16.48 -5.27 -25.48
N HIS A 81 16.87 -5.08 -24.23
CA HIS A 81 18.22 -5.37 -23.76
C HIS A 81 18.20 -6.48 -22.72
N GLN A 82 18.89 -7.59 -23.01
CA GLN A 82 19.14 -8.64 -22.03
C GLN A 82 20.06 -8.10 -20.93
N THR A 83 19.74 -8.37 -19.67
CA THR A 83 20.62 -8.14 -18.53
C THR A 83 21.10 -9.48 -17.97
N ASP A 84 22.07 -9.47 -17.04
CA ASP A 84 22.63 -10.70 -16.48
C ASP A 84 21.57 -11.62 -15.86
N ASN A 85 20.56 -11.02 -15.23
CA ASN A 85 19.48 -11.74 -14.54
C ASN A 85 18.10 -11.21 -14.97
N GLY A 86 17.89 -10.87 -16.23
CA GLY A 86 16.62 -10.27 -16.63
C GLY A 86 16.60 -9.63 -18.02
N ILE A 87 15.68 -8.69 -18.18
CA ILE A 87 15.53 -7.90 -19.40
C ILE A 87 15.16 -6.46 -19.06
N ARG A 88 15.54 -5.55 -19.94
CA ARG A 88 15.17 -4.14 -19.89
C ARG A 88 14.50 -3.74 -21.19
N LEU A 89 13.33 -3.11 -21.08
CA LEU A 89 12.56 -2.60 -22.21
C LEU A 89 12.47 -1.08 -22.11
N ARG A 90 12.66 -0.40 -23.24
CA ARG A 90 12.34 1.02 -23.37
C ARG A 90 10.89 1.20 -23.80
N LEU A 91 10.20 2.07 -23.10
CA LEU A 91 8.81 2.40 -23.33
C LEU A 91 8.70 3.90 -23.59
N GLN A 92 7.98 4.26 -24.64
CA GLN A 92 7.70 5.66 -24.96
C GLN A 92 6.23 5.94 -24.68
N ARG A 93 5.91 7.06 -24.02
CA ARG A 93 4.52 7.46 -23.83
C ARG A 93 3.87 7.66 -25.19
N ASN A 94 2.66 7.13 -25.36
CA ASN A 94 1.90 7.32 -26.58
C ASN A 94 1.52 8.79 -26.75
N GLN A 95 2.21 9.49 -27.66
CA GLN A 95 1.99 10.91 -27.94
C GLN A 95 0.69 11.18 -28.72
N ALA A 96 0.02 10.14 -29.23
CA ALA A 96 -1.28 10.29 -29.90
C ALA A 96 -2.41 10.71 -28.95
N VAL A 97 -2.19 10.57 -27.63
CA VAL A 97 -3.09 11.04 -26.59
C VAL A 97 -2.33 11.99 -25.68
N ALA A 98 -2.88 13.19 -25.45
CA ALA A 98 -2.29 14.15 -24.53
C ALA A 98 -2.36 13.64 -23.08
N SER A 99 -1.34 13.95 -22.27
CA SER A 99 -1.30 13.54 -20.86
C SER A 99 -2.47 14.16 -20.07
N MET A 100 -2.99 13.40 -19.11
CA MET A 100 -4.07 13.86 -18.22
C MET A 100 -3.58 14.82 -17.14
N PHE A 101 -2.32 14.65 -16.71
CA PHE A 101 -1.72 15.42 -15.63
C PHE A 101 -0.46 16.14 -16.12
N PRO A 102 -0.01 17.21 -15.44
CA PRO A 102 1.25 17.88 -15.76
C PRO A 102 2.46 16.97 -15.61
N ALA A 103 3.57 17.35 -16.25
CA ALA A 103 4.87 16.66 -16.18
C ALA A 103 4.78 15.14 -16.41
N PRO A 104 4.32 14.69 -17.60
CA PRO A 104 4.39 13.28 -17.98
C PRO A 104 5.84 12.81 -18.08
N ILE A 105 6.07 11.53 -17.77
CA ILE A 105 7.35 10.86 -18.00
C ILE A 105 7.28 10.23 -19.38
N ASP A 106 7.91 10.83 -20.38
CA ASP A 106 7.77 10.38 -21.78
C ASP A 106 8.61 9.15 -22.09
N ASN A 107 9.80 9.02 -21.50
CA ASN A 107 10.71 7.88 -21.70
C ASN A 107 10.80 7.07 -20.41
N VAL A 108 10.36 5.81 -20.46
CA VAL A 108 10.28 4.92 -19.30
C VAL A 108 11.10 3.68 -19.55
N ILE A 109 11.81 3.25 -18.52
CA ILE A 109 12.44 1.93 -18.48
C ILE A 109 11.55 0.98 -17.70
N LEU A 110 11.19 -0.15 -18.31
CA LEU A 110 10.76 -1.34 -17.59
C LEU A 110 11.99 -2.24 -17.39
N ASP A 111 12.45 -2.37 -16.16
CA ASP A 111 13.54 -3.28 -15.78
C ASP A 111 12.96 -4.49 -15.05
N VAL A 112 13.03 -5.66 -15.68
CA VAL A 112 12.55 -6.93 -15.14
C VAL A 112 13.76 -7.73 -14.67
N GLN A 113 13.86 -7.94 -13.36
CA GLN A 113 14.92 -8.70 -12.72
C GLN A 113 14.35 -10.01 -12.17
N TYR A 114 14.89 -11.11 -12.65
CA TYR A 114 14.70 -12.44 -12.08
C TYR A 114 15.51 -12.49 -10.77
N TYR A 115 14.81 -12.37 -9.64
CA TYR A 115 15.43 -12.11 -8.33
C TYR A 115 15.84 -13.41 -7.63
N THR A 116 14.96 -14.41 -7.64
CA THR A 116 15.23 -15.81 -7.31
C THR A 116 14.37 -16.70 -8.19
N ASP A 117 14.43 -18.02 -8.03
CA ASP A 117 13.54 -18.93 -8.75
C ASP A 117 12.03 -18.70 -8.43
N ASP A 118 11.71 -18.04 -7.32
CA ASP A 118 10.34 -17.81 -6.84
C ASP A 118 9.96 -16.32 -6.74
N ILE A 119 10.90 -15.41 -6.99
CA ILE A 119 10.71 -13.96 -6.87
C ILE A 119 11.10 -13.27 -8.18
N LEU A 120 10.17 -12.54 -8.77
CA LEU A 120 10.43 -11.63 -9.87
C LEU A 120 10.26 -10.20 -9.39
N ARG A 121 11.23 -9.33 -9.69
CA ARG A 121 11.14 -7.89 -9.48
C ARG A 121 10.92 -7.20 -10.82
N PHE A 122 10.06 -6.20 -10.88
CA PHE A 122 10.01 -5.30 -12.02
C PHE A 122 9.90 -3.84 -11.57
N LYS A 123 10.61 -2.96 -12.27
CA LYS A 123 10.61 -1.52 -12.00
C LYS A 123 10.18 -0.75 -13.23
N LEU A 124 9.28 0.22 -13.08
CA LEU A 124 8.98 1.24 -14.08
C LEU A 124 9.48 2.58 -13.55
N TYR A 125 10.46 3.17 -14.24
CA TYR A 125 11.09 4.42 -13.82
C TYR A 125 11.46 5.30 -15.01
N ASP A 126 11.67 6.59 -14.71
CA ASP A 126 12.04 7.61 -15.69
C ASP A 126 13.45 7.33 -16.24
N ALA A 127 13.57 7.22 -17.57
CA ALA A 127 14.83 6.96 -18.24
C ALA A 127 15.79 8.16 -18.21
N ASP A 128 15.24 9.36 -18.10
CA ASP A 128 15.94 10.63 -18.29
C ASP A 128 16.30 11.29 -16.95
N ASN A 129 15.54 11.01 -15.88
CA ASN A 129 15.72 11.63 -14.57
C ASN A 129 15.75 10.62 -13.44
N GLN A 130 16.66 10.82 -12.48
CA GLN A 130 16.64 10.07 -11.23
C GLN A 130 15.41 10.48 -10.40
N ARG A 131 14.69 9.49 -9.88
CA ARG A 131 13.52 9.68 -9.01
C ARG A 131 13.77 9.05 -7.65
N TYR A 132 13.00 9.48 -6.66
CA TYR A 132 13.04 8.90 -5.33
C TYR A 132 12.72 7.40 -5.39
N GLU A 133 13.59 6.60 -4.77
CA GLU A 133 13.37 5.19 -4.49
C GLU A 133 13.48 4.97 -2.99
N VAL A 134 12.71 4.03 -2.44
CA VAL A 134 12.71 3.76 -1.00
C VAL A 134 14.10 3.28 -0.57
N PRO A 135 14.81 3.99 0.32
CA PRO A 135 16.22 3.72 0.64
C PRO A 135 16.37 2.63 1.71
N ILE A 136 15.68 1.49 1.55
CA ILE A 136 15.81 0.35 2.47
C ILE A 136 16.73 -0.72 1.89
N PRO A 137 17.60 -1.34 2.70
CA PRO A 137 18.39 -2.47 2.25
C PRO A 137 17.48 -3.68 2.04
N LEU A 138 17.47 -4.21 0.82
CA LEU A 138 16.79 -5.47 0.51
C LEU A 138 17.77 -6.62 0.72
N THR A 139 17.39 -7.56 1.57
CA THR A 139 18.21 -8.75 1.85
C THR A 139 17.38 -9.99 1.59
N PRO A 140 17.89 -11.00 0.88
CA PRO A 140 19.22 -11.08 0.31
C PRO A 140 19.32 -10.19 -0.94
N SER A 141 20.52 -10.09 -1.51
CA SER A 141 20.69 -9.68 -2.89
C SER A 141 20.12 -10.72 -3.87
N PRO A 142 19.87 -10.35 -5.15
CA PRO A 142 19.45 -11.29 -6.18
C PRO A 142 20.32 -12.54 -6.22
N GLY A 143 19.67 -13.71 -6.29
CA GLY A 143 20.32 -15.02 -6.33
C GLY A 143 20.63 -15.49 -7.76
N ARG A 144 21.33 -16.62 -7.87
CA ARG A 144 21.49 -17.31 -9.15
C ARG A 144 20.18 -17.98 -9.54
N ILE A 145 19.71 -17.70 -10.76
CA ILE A 145 18.48 -18.26 -11.32
C ILE A 145 18.80 -19.58 -11.99
N SER A 146 18.03 -20.63 -11.68
CA SER A 146 18.25 -21.99 -12.17
C SER A 146 16.98 -22.61 -12.73
N SER A 147 15.85 -22.41 -12.07
CA SER A 147 14.56 -22.98 -12.42
C SER A 147 13.44 -22.01 -12.02
N PRO A 148 13.30 -20.88 -12.73
CA PRO A 148 12.31 -19.87 -12.40
C PRO A 148 10.90 -20.46 -12.51
N GLN A 149 10.09 -20.31 -11.46
CA GLN A 149 8.72 -20.79 -11.39
C GLN A 149 7.72 -19.89 -12.13
N TYR A 150 8.22 -18.77 -12.66
CA TYR A 150 7.47 -17.78 -13.40
C TYR A 150 7.97 -17.63 -14.84
N GLU A 151 7.12 -17.05 -15.67
CA GLU A 151 7.39 -16.62 -17.02
C GLU A 151 6.94 -15.17 -17.18
N PHE A 152 7.82 -14.33 -17.72
CA PHE A 152 7.51 -12.96 -18.08
C PHE A 152 7.25 -12.90 -19.59
N THR A 153 6.08 -12.45 -19.99
CA THR A 153 5.72 -12.24 -21.40
C THR A 153 5.21 -10.82 -21.59
N TYR A 154 5.46 -10.24 -22.76
CA TYR A 154 5.02 -8.89 -23.08
C TYR A 154 4.59 -8.82 -24.54
N SER A 155 3.59 -7.99 -24.82
CA SER A 155 3.10 -7.77 -26.18
C SER A 155 2.28 -6.50 -26.26
N SER A 156 2.43 -5.77 -27.35
CA SER A 156 1.50 -4.72 -27.73
C SER A 156 0.12 -5.28 -28.12
N ASN A 157 0.06 -6.53 -28.58
CA ASN A 157 -1.17 -7.15 -29.08
C ASN A 157 -2.09 -7.65 -27.96
N PHE A 158 -1.64 -7.66 -26.70
CA PHE A 158 -2.45 -8.11 -25.58
C PHE A 158 -3.51 -7.09 -25.15
N SER A 159 -3.21 -5.80 -25.31
CA SER A 159 -4.10 -4.70 -24.93
C SER A 159 -4.97 -4.25 -26.09
N ARG A 160 -6.04 -3.50 -25.77
CA ARG A 160 -6.78 -2.74 -26.78
C ARG A 160 -5.86 -1.69 -27.42
N ASP A 161 -5.90 -1.53 -28.73
CA ASP A 161 -5.21 -0.47 -29.49
C ASP A 161 -3.66 -0.41 -29.39
N ASN A 162 -3.00 -1.56 -29.29
CA ASN A 162 -1.54 -1.71 -29.44
C ASN A 162 -0.67 -0.97 -28.40
N ILE A 163 -1.20 -0.64 -27.23
CA ILE A 163 -0.38 -0.16 -26.10
C ILE A 163 0.45 -1.30 -25.50
N PHE A 164 1.58 -0.96 -24.90
CA PHE A 164 2.45 -1.91 -24.23
C PHE A 164 1.72 -2.52 -23.03
N SER A 165 1.81 -3.85 -22.92
CA SER A 165 1.41 -4.57 -21.72
C SER A 165 2.27 -5.83 -21.55
N PHE A 166 2.30 -6.33 -20.32
CA PHE A 166 3.02 -7.52 -19.93
C PHE A 166 2.23 -8.37 -18.94
N ARG A 167 2.62 -9.63 -18.86
CA ARG A 167 2.08 -10.64 -17.96
C ARG A 167 3.20 -11.36 -17.23
N ILE A 168 2.93 -11.69 -15.98
CA ILE A 168 3.74 -12.62 -15.19
C ILE A 168 2.87 -13.85 -14.95
N GLN A 169 3.35 -15.01 -15.38
CA GLN A 169 2.59 -16.26 -15.32
C GLN A 169 3.36 -17.31 -14.52
N ARG A 170 2.65 -18.12 -13.74
CA ARG A 170 3.20 -19.32 -13.12
C ARG A 170 3.42 -20.40 -14.19
N ARG A 171 4.64 -20.92 -14.33
CA ARG A 171 5.00 -21.86 -15.40
C ARG A 171 4.19 -23.16 -15.37
N ILE A 172 4.01 -23.76 -14.19
CA ILE A 172 3.48 -25.11 -14.08
C ILE A 172 2.02 -25.25 -14.51
N ILE A 173 1.19 -24.22 -14.23
CA ILE A 173 -0.25 -24.23 -14.54
C ILE A 173 -0.68 -23.13 -15.52
N GLY A 174 0.24 -22.23 -15.91
CA GLY A 174 -0.07 -21.09 -16.78
C GLY A 174 -0.93 -20.01 -16.14
N ALA A 175 -1.08 -20.01 -14.81
CA ALA A 175 -1.88 -19.01 -14.09
C ALA A 175 -1.25 -17.62 -14.19
N THR A 176 -2.00 -16.63 -14.65
CA THR A 176 -1.53 -15.25 -14.75
C THR A 176 -1.61 -14.56 -13.39
N LEU A 177 -0.46 -14.21 -12.83
CA LEU A 177 -0.30 -13.63 -11.50
C LEU A 177 -0.35 -12.10 -11.52
N PHE A 178 0.10 -11.50 -12.63
CA PHE A 178 0.04 -10.06 -12.87
C PHE A 178 -0.24 -9.85 -14.36
N ASP A 179 -1.25 -9.05 -14.71
CA ASP A 179 -1.68 -8.81 -16.09
C ASP A 179 -2.05 -7.35 -16.32
N THR A 180 -1.16 -6.62 -16.99
CA THR A 180 -1.37 -5.20 -17.32
C THR A 180 -2.14 -4.98 -18.62
N SER A 181 -2.64 -6.05 -19.26
CA SER A 181 -3.40 -5.93 -20.52
C SER A 181 -4.69 -5.10 -20.46
N PRO A 182 -5.34 -4.85 -19.29
CA PRO A 182 -6.41 -3.85 -19.23
C PRO A 182 -5.98 -2.45 -19.67
N GLY A 183 -4.69 -2.12 -19.57
CA GLY A 183 -4.16 -0.78 -19.78
C GLY A 183 -4.06 0.01 -18.47
N GLY A 184 -4.10 1.34 -18.57
CA GLY A 184 -4.11 2.21 -17.38
C GLY A 184 -2.75 2.45 -16.72
N LEU A 185 -1.66 2.14 -17.41
CA LEU A 185 -0.32 2.58 -17.01
C LEU A 185 -0.16 4.09 -17.25
N ILE A 186 0.01 4.84 -16.17
CA ILE A 186 0.18 6.31 -16.19
C ILE A 186 1.41 6.62 -15.36
N LEU A 187 2.35 7.42 -15.88
CA LEU A 187 3.52 7.86 -15.15
C LEU A 187 3.73 9.35 -15.39
N ASN A 188 3.36 10.15 -14.39
CA ASN A 188 3.61 11.57 -14.28
C ASN A 188 4.45 11.83 -13.02
N ASN A 189 5.04 13.02 -12.92
CA ASN A 189 5.90 13.35 -11.78
C ASN A 189 5.24 13.14 -10.41
N GLN A 190 3.93 13.42 -10.29
CA GLN A 190 3.15 13.27 -9.05
C GLN A 190 1.88 12.42 -9.21
N PHE A 191 1.83 11.57 -10.24
CA PHE A 191 0.74 10.60 -10.40
C PHE A 191 1.24 9.38 -11.17
N LEU A 192 1.35 8.26 -10.48
CA LEU A 192 1.74 6.97 -11.03
C LEU A 192 0.58 6.01 -10.81
N GLN A 193 0.17 5.30 -11.86
CA GLN A 193 -0.89 4.30 -11.80
C GLN A 193 -0.50 3.04 -12.55
N ILE A 194 -0.88 1.90 -12.01
CA ILE A 194 -0.86 0.63 -12.72
C ILE A 194 -2.13 -0.16 -12.38
N VAL A 195 -2.63 -0.88 -13.38
CA VAL A 195 -3.78 -1.77 -13.24
C VAL A 195 -3.33 -3.19 -13.56
N THR A 196 -3.71 -4.14 -12.72
CA THR A 196 -3.53 -5.57 -12.98
C THR A 196 -4.86 -6.30 -12.88
N ARG A 197 -5.13 -7.26 -13.77
CA ARG A 197 -6.20 -8.23 -13.52
C ARG A 197 -5.83 -9.09 -12.31
N LEU A 198 -6.84 -9.41 -11.51
CA LEU A 198 -6.71 -10.35 -10.42
C LEU A 198 -6.88 -11.77 -10.96
N GLN A 199 -5.97 -12.65 -10.57
CA GLN A 199 -6.06 -14.07 -10.89
C GLN A 199 -7.28 -14.73 -10.24
N SER A 200 -7.68 -14.23 -9.07
CA SER A 200 -8.79 -14.73 -8.26
C SER A 200 -9.34 -13.62 -7.35
N PRO A 201 -10.63 -13.67 -6.95
CA PRO A 201 -11.20 -12.77 -5.95
C PRO A 201 -10.72 -13.03 -4.51
N HIS A 202 -9.85 -14.00 -4.27
CA HIS A 202 -9.32 -14.34 -2.94
C HIS A 202 -8.08 -13.52 -2.59
N VAL A 203 -8.29 -12.22 -2.33
CA VAL A 203 -7.22 -11.25 -2.03
C VAL A 203 -7.15 -10.95 -0.53
N TYR A 204 -5.93 -10.80 0.01
CA TYR A 204 -5.64 -10.54 1.43
C TYR A 204 -4.48 -9.53 1.56
N GLY A 205 -4.36 -8.84 2.69
CA GLY A 205 -3.27 -7.89 2.94
C GLY A 205 -3.66 -6.45 2.66
N PHE A 206 -2.70 -5.63 2.23
CA PHE A 206 -2.69 -4.18 2.34
C PHE A 206 -2.74 -3.69 3.80
N GLY A 207 -2.58 -2.39 3.99
CA GLY A 207 -2.76 -1.74 5.29
C GLY A 207 -1.93 -0.47 5.45
N GLU A 208 -2.06 0.22 6.58
CA GLU A 208 -2.97 -0.12 7.67
C GLU A 208 -4.36 0.52 7.47
N ASN A 209 -5.38 -0.33 7.39
CA ASN A 209 -6.79 0.04 7.19
C ASN A 209 -7.67 -0.87 8.06
N ASN A 210 -8.85 -0.40 8.46
CA ASN A 210 -9.83 -1.22 9.17
C ASN A 210 -10.69 -2.02 8.18
N HIS A 211 -10.15 -3.10 7.61
CA HIS A 211 -10.93 -3.99 6.74
C HIS A 211 -11.97 -4.77 7.55
N ASP A 212 -13.23 -4.76 7.10
CA ASP A 212 -14.34 -5.51 7.76
C ASP A 212 -14.08 -7.02 7.83
N THR A 213 -13.34 -7.56 6.86
CA THR A 213 -12.99 -8.98 6.76
C THR A 213 -11.54 -9.16 6.31
N LEU A 214 -10.91 -10.26 6.73
CA LEU A 214 -9.53 -10.59 6.31
C LEU A 214 -9.40 -10.76 4.79
N LYS A 215 -10.38 -11.41 4.15
CA LYS A 215 -10.48 -11.47 2.69
C LYS A 215 -11.11 -10.17 2.19
N HIS A 216 -10.50 -9.54 1.19
CA HIS A 216 -11.08 -8.37 0.53
C HIS A 216 -12.39 -8.70 -0.19
N ASN A 217 -13.34 -7.77 -0.14
CA ASN A 217 -14.49 -7.75 -1.03
C ASN A 217 -14.10 -7.04 -2.33
N VAL A 218 -13.69 -7.80 -3.34
CA VAL A 218 -13.19 -7.26 -4.62
C VAL A 218 -14.29 -6.70 -5.52
N ASP A 219 -15.56 -6.98 -5.21
CA ASP A 219 -16.71 -6.43 -5.93
C ASP A 219 -17.13 -5.06 -5.37
N GLU A 220 -16.58 -4.69 -4.20
CA GLU A 220 -16.81 -3.40 -3.59
C GLU A 220 -15.90 -2.34 -4.23
N HIS A 221 -16.51 -1.31 -4.81
CA HIS A 221 -15.81 -0.23 -5.51
C HIS A 221 -15.27 0.80 -4.50
N LYS A 222 -14.58 0.32 -3.47
CA LYS A 222 -13.94 1.13 -2.44
C LYS A 222 -12.50 1.48 -2.83
N THR A 223 -12.12 2.72 -2.56
CA THR A 223 -10.73 3.16 -2.58
C THR A 223 -10.21 3.20 -1.15
N TRP A 224 -9.04 2.63 -0.93
CA TRP A 224 -8.37 2.54 0.37
C TRP A 224 -7.08 3.34 0.32
N GLY A 225 -6.95 4.34 1.19
CA GLY A 225 -5.74 5.14 1.30
C GLY A 225 -4.64 4.38 2.06
N ILE A 226 -3.39 4.61 1.67
CA ILE A 226 -2.19 4.15 2.36
C ILE A 226 -1.26 5.36 2.52
N PHE A 227 -1.25 5.91 3.73
CA PHE A 227 -0.35 6.98 4.16
C PHE A 227 -0.34 7.03 5.68
N ALA A 228 0.82 6.99 6.33
CA ALA A 228 0.89 6.94 7.79
C ALA A 228 0.18 8.17 8.41
N ARG A 229 -0.84 7.92 9.22
CA ARG A 229 -1.69 8.96 9.83
C ARG A 229 -2.20 8.51 11.19
N ASP A 230 -2.01 9.37 12.17
CA ASP A 230 -2.67 9.24 13.48
C ASP A 230 -4.18 9.51 13.32
N GLN A 231 -4.97 8.44 13.41
CA GLN A 231 -6.41 8.54 13.51
C GLN A 231 -7.04 7.29 14.14
N GLY A 232 -8.08 7.50 14.94
CA GLY A 232 -8.86 6.42 15.53
C GLY A 232 -9.51 5.51 14.48
N THR A 233 -9.60 4.23 14.78
CA THR A 233 -10.12 3.17 13.88
C THR A 233 -11.62 3.25 13.59
N ASN A 234 -12.33 4.15 14.27
CA ASN A 234 -13.77 4.37 14.16
C ASN A 234 -14.14 5.63 13.38
N TRP A 235 -13.17 6.41 12.89
CA TRP A 235 -13.41 7.71 12.29
C TRP A 235 -13.96 7.63 10.86
N ASP A 236 -13.46 6.68 10.06
CA ASP A 236 -13.86 6.42 8.67
C ASP A 236 -13.56 4.96 8.32
N THR A 237 -14.43 4.34 7.52
CA THR A 237 -14.38 2.92 7.18
C THR A 237 -13.26 2.58 6.19
N ASN A 238 -12.80 3.54 5.37
CA ASN A 238 -11.78 3.30 4.33
C ASN A 238 -10.49 4.09 4.51
N ALA A 239 -10.32 4.74 5.66
CA ALA A 239 -9.20 5.64 5.87
C ALA A 239 -7.88 4.89 6.13
N ASN A 240 -6.79 5.60 5.84
CA ASN A 240 -5.44 5.22 6.20
C ASN A 240 -5.18 5.41 7.71
N HIS A 241 -4.45 4.49 8.33
CA HIS A 241 -4.02 4.58 9.73
C HIS A 241 -2.49 4.69 9.83
N TYR A 242 -1.89 4.11 10.86
CA TYR A 242 -0.53 4.41 11.32
C TYR A 242 0.54 3.80 10.41
N GLY A 243 0.31 2.59 9.90
CA GLY A 243 1.24 1.88 9.01
C GLY A 243 1.00 2.10 7.50
N SER A 244 2.07 1.86 6.73
CA SER A 244 2.03 1.78 5.26
C SER A 244 2.51 0.40 4.81
N HIS A 245 1.58 -0.43 4.34
CA HIS A 245 1.79 -1.83 3.99
C HIS A 245 1.25 -2.15 2.59
N PRO A 246 1.93 -1.70 1.52
CA PRO A 246 1.53 -1.95 0.12
C PRO A 246 1.89 -3.37 -0.36
N PHE A 247 1.53 -4.39 0.43
CA PHE A 247 1.74 -5.80 0.14
C PHE A 247 0.41 -6.57 0.20
N TYR A 248 0.11 -7.36 -0.82
CA TYR A 248 -1.08 -8.21 -0.85
C TYR A 248 -0.76 -9.65 -1.26
N LEU A 249 -1.65 -10.57 -0.91
CA LEU A 249 -1.64 -11.98 -1.28
C LEU A 249 -2.87 -12.32 -2.11
N VAL A 250 -2.74 -13.30 -2.99
CA VAL A 250 -3.85 -13.87 -3.74
C VAL A 250 -3.78 -15.39 -3.68
N MET A 251 -4.88 -16.02 -3.26
CA MET A 251 -5.05 -17.46 -3.37
C MET A 251 -5.42 -17.83 -4.80
N GLU A 252 -4.54 -18.57 -5.47
CA GLU A 252 -4.69 -18.84 -6.90
C GLU A 252 -5.76 -19.89 -7.19
N GLN A 253 -6.53 -19.67 -8.25
CA GLN A 253 -7.46 -20.65 -8.82
C GLN A 253 -6.81 -21.45 -9.96
N ILE A 254 -7.30 -22.66 -10.22
CA ILE A 254 -6.89 -23.42 -11.40
C ILE A 254 -7.44 -22.69 -12.64
N PRO A 255 -6.60 -22.33 -13.63
CA PRO A 255 -7.06 -21.66 -14.83
C PRO A 255 -8.18 -22.44 -15.53
N ASN A 256 -9.22 -21.74 -15.98
CA ASN A 256 -10.39 -22.31 -16.66
C ASN A 256 -11.19 -23.36 -15.84
N SER A 257 -10.96 -23.45 -14.53
CA SER A 257 -11.83 -24.21 -13.62
C SER A 257 -12.94 -23.32 -13.06
N ALA A 258 -14.05 -23.90 -12.61
CA ALA A 258 -15.17 -23.18 -11.96
C ALA A 258 -14.75 -22.64 -10.57
N GLN A 259 -13.81 -21.70 -10.55
CA GLN A 259 -13.21 -21.09 -9.37
C GLN A 259 -12.56 -22.08 -8.37
N ALA A 260 -12.08 -23.24 -8.83
CA ALA A 260 -11.45 -24.21 -7.94
C ALA A 260 -10.09 -23.69 -7.45
N PRO A 261 -9.82 -23.64 -6.14
CA PRO A 261 -8.52 -23.22 -5.63
C PRO A 261 -7.44 -24.22 -6.05
N SER A 262 -6.30 -23.71 -6.53
CA SER A 262 -5.13 -24.52 -6.87
C SER A 262 -4.29 -24.91 -5.65
N GLY A 263 -4.50 -24.23 -4.51
CA GLY A 263 -3.66 -24.30 -3.33
C GLY A 263 -2.42 -23.39 -3.38
N ASN A 264 -1.99 -22.98 -4.58
CA ASN A 264 -0.89 -22.02 -4.73
C ASN A 264 -1.30 -20.62 -4.30
N MET A 265 -0.30 -19.81 -3.94
CA MET A 265 -0.46 -18.39 -3.70
C MET A 265 0.63 -17.60 -4.40
N HIS A 266 0.32 -16.34 -4.68
CA HIS A 266 1.32 -15.33 -4.94
C HIS A 266 1.09 -14.12 -4.04
N GLY A 267 2.17 -13.38 -3.82
CA GLY A 267 2.16 -12.10 -3.14
C GLY A 267 2.76 -11.04 -4.03
N VAL A 268 2.36 -9.79 -3.82
CA VAL A 268 2.89 -8.65 -4.55
C VAL A 268 3.15 -7.51 -3.58
N LEU A 269 4.37 -6.99 -3.60
CA LEU A 269 4.79 -5.79 -2.88
C LEU A 269 4.99 -4.66 -3.90
N LEU A 270 4.40 -3.49 -3.66
CA LEU A 270 4.85 -2.23 -4.26
C LEU A 270 5.81 -1.55 -3.27
N LEU A 271 7.11 -1.54 -3.58
CA LEU A 271 8.11 -0.84 -2.78
C LEU A 271 8.09 0.67 -3.12
N ASN A 272 7.12 1.37 -2.54
CA ASN A 272 6.96 2.82 -2.61
C ASN A 272 6.49 3.34 -1.24
N SER A 273 6.92 4.54 -0.85
CA SER A 273 6.59 5.17 0.45
C SER A 273 5.84 6.49 0.32
N ASN A 274 5.57 6.94 -0.90
CA ASN A 274 4.72 8.11 -1.15
C ASN A 274 3.27 7.75 -0.78
N ALA A 275 2.45 8.77 -0.51
CA ALA A 275 1.02 8.54 -0.33
C ALA A 275 0.46 7.81 -1.56
N MET A 276 -0.37 6.81 -1.30
CA MET A 276 -0.92 5.97 -2.34
C MET A 276 -2.31 5.50 -1.95
N ASP A 277 -3.00 4.90 -2.91
CA ASP A 277 -4.25 4.22 -2.68
C ASP A 277 -4.34 2.96 -3.55
N TYR A 278 -5.32 2.12 -3.25
CA TYR A 278 -5.71 1.02 -4.10
C TYR A 278 -7.23 0.87 -4.15
N SER A 279 -7.72 0.33 -5.26
CA SER A 279 -9.14 0.04 -5.45
C SER A 279 -9.34 -1.20 -6.32
N PHE A 280 -10.42 -1.93 -6.05
CA PHE A 280 -10.88 -3.04 -6.88
C PHE A 280 -11.97 -2.58 -7.85
N SER A 281 -12.20 -3.36 -8.91
CA SER A 281 -13.25 -3.09 -9.90
C SER A 281 -14.01 -4.35 -10.30
N SER A 282 -15.19 -4.14 -10.90
CA SER A 282 -16.07 -5.20 -11.42
C SER A 282 -15.47 -6.04 -12.55
N MET A 283 -14.58 -5.49 -13.38
CA MET A 283 -13.56 -6.32 -14.04
C MET A 283 -12.57 -6.70 -12.95
N PRO A 284 -12.46 -7.97 -12.53
CA PRO A 284 -11.69 -8.35 -11.35
C PRO A 284 -10.24 -7.91 -11.53
N SER A 285 -9.93 -6.75 -10.98
CA SER A 285 -8.70 -6.01 -11.22
C SER A 285 -8.40 -5.17 -10.00
N LEU A 286 -7.13 -4.87 -9.84
CA LEU A 286 -6.58 -4.03 -8.81
C LEU A 286 -5.92 -2.85 -9.50
N THR A 287 -6.36 -1.65 -9.14
CA THR A 287 -5.69 -0.40 -9.49
C THR A 287 -4.89 0.07 -8.29
N MET A 288 -3.62 0.41 -8.50
CA MET A 288 -2.77 1.03 -7.48
C MET A 288 -2.31 2.39 -7.99
N ARG A 289 -2.45 3.42 -7.18
CA ARG A 289 -2.08 4.81 -7.52
C ARG A 289 -1.17 5.38 -6.45
N THR A 290 -0.10 6.06 -6.84
CA THR A 290 0.80 6.74 -5.91
C THR A 290 1.22 8.11 -6.44
N ILE A 291 1.47 9.07 -5.54
CA ILE A 291 1.73 10.46 -5.90
C ILE A 291 3.22 10.79 -6.09
N GLY A 292 4.09 9.78 -6.18
CA GLY A 292 5.52 10.03 -6.35
C GLY A 292 6.37 8.76 -6.42
N GLY A 293 7.68 8.97 -6.43
CA GLY A 293 8.67 7.89 -6.53
C GLY A 293 8.61 7.16 -7.87
N ILE A 294 8.74 5.83 -7.82
CA ILE A 294 8.69 4.91 -8.96
C ILE A 294 7.73 3.75 -8.68
N LEU A 295 7.41 2.96 -9.70
CA LEU A 295 6.70 1.69 -9.51
C LEU A 295 7.72 0.55 -9.43
N ASP A 296 8.08 0.14 -8.22
CA ASP A 296 9.02 -0.96 -7.95
C ASP A 296 8.28 -2.13 -7.31
N PHE A 297 8.05 -3.19 -8.08
CA PHE A 297 7.24 -4.32 -7.68
C PHE A 297 8.06 -5.58 -7.46
N PHE A 298 7.70 -6.35 -6.43
CA PHE A 298 8.14 -7.73 -6.25
C PHE A 298 6.93 -8.65 -6.31
N VAL A 299 7.03 -9.72 -7.10
CA VAL A 299 6.04 -10.79 -7.20
C VAL A 299 6.66 -12.05 -6.62
N PHE A 300 6.06 -12.56 -5.56
CA PHE A 300 6.51 -13.72 -4.78
C PHE A 300 5.59 -14.91 -5.08
N LEU A 301 6.15 -16.06 -5.44
CA LEU A 301 5.39 -17.26 -5.78
C LEU A 301 5.60 -18.31 -4.70
N GLY A 302 4.54 -18.98 -4.26
CA GLY A 302 4.67 -20.11 -3.35
C GLY A 302 3.54 -21.12 -3.53
N PRO A 303 3.80 -22.42 -3.34
CA PRO A 303 2.72 -23.41 -3.34
C PRO A 303 1.84 -23.33 -2.08
N LYS A 304 2.17 -22.44 -1.12
CA LYS A 304 1.41 -22.19 0.12
C LYS A 304 1.53 -20.71 0.57
N PRO A 305 0.55 -20.17 1.30
CA PRO A 305 0.62 -18.82 1.87
C PRO A 305 1.88 -18.57 2.70
N GLU A 306 2.27 -19.53 3.54
CA GLU A 306 3.41 -19.37 4.45
C GLU A 306 4.73 -19.18 3.71
N GLN A 307 4.89 -19.84 2.55
CA GLN A 307 6.10 -19.71 1.74
C GLN A 307 6.19 -18.34 1.08
N VAL A 308 5.06 -17.75 0.70
CA VAL A 308 5.03 -16.38 0.17
C VAL A 308 5.41 -15.38 1.27
N ILE A 309 4.86 -15.54 2.47
CA ILE A 309 5.21 -14.71 3.63
C ILE A 309 6.68 -14.89 4.05
N GLN A 310 7.21 -16.11 4.02
CA GLN A 310 8.63 -16.37 4.27
C GLN A 310 9.53 -15.64 3.27
N GLN A 311 9.17 -15.60 1.99
CA GLN A 311 9.92 -14.87 0.97
C GLN A 311 9.81 -13.36 1.16
N TYR A 312 8.60 -12.84 1.39
CA TYR A 312 8.37 -11.42 1.65
C TYR A 312 9.18 -10.93 2.86
N THR A 313 9.04 -11.60 4.01
CA THR A 313 9.78 -11.25 5.24
C THR A 313 11.26 -11.57 5.15
N TRP A 314 11.69 -12.47 4.27
CA TRP A 314 13.11 -12.61 3.98
C TRP A 314 13.60 -11.33 3.31
N LEU A 315 12.92 -10.86 2.25
CA LEU A 315 13.26 -9.66 1.46
C LEU A 315 13.30 -8.37 2.30
N VAL A 316 12.23 -8.09 3.04
CA VAL A 316 12.06 -6.80 3.76
C VAL A 316 12.58 -6.82 5.19
N GLY A 317 13.01 -7.98 5.69
CA GLY A 317 13.48 -8.18 7.05
C GLY A 317 12.53 -9.06 7.88
N ARG A 318 13.10 -10.10 8.49
CA ARG A 318 12.34 -11.02 9.34
C ARG A 318 11.98 -10.32 10.64
N SER A 319 10.81 -10.67 11.18
CA SER A 319 10.45 -10.29 12.54
C SER A 319 11.55 -10.73 13.51
N ILE A 320 11.94 -9.82 14.40
CA ILE A 320 12.87 -10.15 15.48
C ILE A 320 12.27 -11.22 16.38
N LEU A 321 13.10 -12.09 16.97
CA LEU A 321 12.65 -12.97 18.04
C LEU A 321 12.35 -12.10 19.27
N PRO A 322 11.07 -11.95 19.68
CA PRO A 322 10.77 -11.13 20.84
C PRO A 322 11.34 -11.77 22.11
N PRO A 323 11.73 -10.97 23.12
CA PRO A 323 12.14 -11.52 24.39
C PRO A 323 10.96 -12.27 25.04
N TYR A 324 11.21 -13.44 25.64
CA TYR A 324 10.13 -14.34 26.10
C TYR A 324 9.07 -13.67 26.98
N TRP A 325 9.48 -12.75 27.86
CA TRP A 325 8.58 -12.02 28.76
C TRP A 325 7.55 -11.14 28.02
N SER A 326 7.81 -10.72 26.78
CA SER A 326 6.87 -9.88 26.02
C SER A 326 5.69 -10.68 25.45
N LEU A 327 5.72 -12.01 25.54
CA LEU A 327 4.59 -12.88 25.19
C LEU A 327 3.58 -12.99 26.35
N GLY A 328 3.95 -12.53 27.54
CA GLY A 328 3.08 -12.50 28.71
C GLY A 328 2.04 -11.38 28.67
N PHE A 329 1.12 -11.40 29.63
CA PHE A 329 0.08 -10.37 29.72
C PHE A 329 0.67 -9.03 30.15
N GLN A 330 0.24 -7.97 29.47
CA GLN A 330 0.78 -6.63 29.64
C GLN A 330 -0.33 -5.66 30.03
N LEU A 331 -0.11 -4.88 31.08
CA LEU A 331 -1.08 -3.94 31.61
C LEU A 331 -0.68 -2.50 31.30
N ALA A 332 -1.58 -1.77 30.65
CA ALA A 332 -1.39 -0.40 30.24
C ALA A 332 -2.70 0.39 30.35
N ARG A 333 -2.57 1.70 30.46
CA ARG A 333 -3.62 2.68 30.17
C ARG A 333 -2.98 4.03 30.00
N TRP A 334 -3.66 4.88 29.23
CA TRP A 334 -3.46 6.31 29.32
C TRP A 334 -4.00 6.82 30.65
N ASP A 335 -3.19 7.61 31.35
CA ASP A 335 -3.54 8.35 32.55
C ASP A 335 -3.94 7.46 33.74
N TYR A 336 -2.92 7.00 34.49
CA TYR A 336 -3.08 6.55 35.87
C TYR A 336 -3.18 7.73 36.85
N SER A 337 -2.81 8.94 36.42
CA SER A 337 -2.82 10.19 37.18
C SER A 337 -1.75 10.32 38.28
N ASN A 338 -1.35 9.23 38.93
CA ASN A 338 -0.21 9.19 39.87
C ASN A 338 0.26 7.76 40.16
N LEU A 339 1.43 7.66 40.79
CA LEU A 339 2.07 6.39 41.17
C LEU A 339 1.20 5.53 42.09
N THR A 340 0.50 6.12 43.06
CA THR A 340 -0.36 5.37 44.00
C THR A 340 -1.48 4.64 43.26
N HIS A 341 -2.09 5.28 42.27
CA HIS A 341 -3.12 4.63 41.46
C HIS A 341 -2.54 3.50 40.61
N MET A 342 -1.38 3.69 39.97
CA MET A 342 -0.67 2.62 39.26
C MET A 342 -0.37 1.43 40.17
N GLN A 343 0.15 1.68 41.39
CA GLN A 343 0.41 0.65 42.39
C GLN A 343 -0.85 -0.13 42.78
N ASN A 344 -1.96 0.58 43.04
CA ASN A 344 -3.23 -0.05 43.38
C ASN A 344 -3.77 -0.93 42.24
N VAL A 345 -3.61 -0.49 40.98
CA VAL A 345 -4.02 -1.24 39.80
C VAL A 345 -3.17 -2.50 39.61
N VAL A 346 -1.85 -2.41 39.75
CA VAL A 346 -0.98 -3.60 39.71
C VAL A 346 -1.34 -4.56 40.84
N LYS A 347 -1.42 -4.04 42.08
CA LYS A 347 -1.69 -4.83 43.27
C LYS A 347 -3.00 -5.62 43.14
N ARG A 348 -4.11 -4.97 42.74
CA ARG A 348 -5.40 -5.66 42.64
C ARG A 348 -5.41 -6.77 41.57
N ASN A 349 -4.66 -6.60 40.47
CA ASN A 349 -4.54 -7.66 39.44
C ASN A 349 -3.73 -8.85 39.98
N ARG A 350 -2.65 -8.57 40.73
CA ARG A 350 -1.83 -9.58 41.40
C ARG A 350 -2.61 -10.32 42.48
N ASP A 351 -3.36 -9.59 43.32
CA ASP A 351 -4.23 -10.18 44.36
C ASP A 351 -5.32 -11.08 43.75
N ALA A 352 -5.81 -10.74 42.55
CA ALA A 352 -6.78 -11.55 41.81
C ALA A 352 -6.15 -12.77 41.11
N GLY A 353 -4.84 -12.97 41.18
CA GLY A 353 -4.14 -14.09 40.56
C GLY A 353 -4.00 -13.97 39.03
N ILE A 354 -4.15 -12.77 38.46
CA ILE A 354 -3.96 -12.53 37.02
C ILE A 354 -2.45 -12.60 36.71
N PRO A 355 -1.99 -13.46 35.78
CA PRO A 355 -0.61 -13.42 35.30
C PRO A 355 -0.28 -12.04 34.75
N LEU A 356 0.83 -11.46 35.19
CA LEU A 356 1.25 -10.11 34.80
C LEU A 356 2.76 -10.12 34.60
N ASP A 357 3.19 -9.85 33.37
CA ASP A 357 4.60 -9.86 32.97
C ASP A 357 5.13 -8.45 32.70
N VAL A 358 4.25 -7.51 32.31
CA VAL A 358 4.64 -6.16 31.92
C VAL A 358 3.69 -5.10 32.47
N GLN A 359 4.23 -4.04 33.06
CA GLN A 359 3.51 -2.82 33.40
C GLN A 359 4.02 -1.66 32.53
N TYR A 360 3.13 -0.96 31.84
CA TYR A 360 3.44 0.25 31.07
C TYR A 360 3.28 1.52 31.91
N ALA A 361 4.11 2.53 31.66
CA ALA A 361 3.83 3.91 32.04
C ALA A 361 3.64 4.76 30.78
N ASP A 362 2.45 5.32 30.65
CA ASP A 362 2.07 6.25 29.59
C ASP A 362 2.49 7.68 29.95
N ILE A 363 2.27 8.66 29.08
CA ILE A 363 2.82 10.02 29.12
C ILE A 363 2.57 10.78 30.43
N ASP A 364 1.62 10.34 31.26
CA ASP A 364 1.35 10.91 32.58
C ASP A 364 2.49 10.69 33.58
N TYR A 365 3.41 9.74 33.36
CA TYR A 365 4.60 9.61 34.19
C TYR A 365 5.60 10.77 34.05
N MET A 366 5.58 11.46 32.90
CA MET A 366 6.53 12.51 32.54
C MET A 366 6.18 13.86 33.18
N ASP A 367 7.18 14.68 33.49
CA ASP A 367 6.96 16.06 33.95
C ASP A 367 6.41 16.91 32.81
N ALA A 368 5.13 17.27 32.91
CA ALA A 368 4.39 18.00 31.87
C ALA A 368 4.56 17.41 30.46
N LYS A 369 4.58 16.06 30.35
CA LYS A 369 4.69 15.31 29.07
C LYS A 369 6.03 15.52 28.34
N LYS A 370 7.06 16.04 29.02
CA LYS A 370 8.40 16.19 28.46
C LYS A 370 9.11 14.83 28.44
N LEU A 371 9.63 14.43 27.29
CA LEU A 371 10.42 13.20 27.12
C LEU A 371 11.53 13.08 28.17
N PHE A 372 11.96 11.85 28.49
CA PHE A 372 13.13 11.65 29.38
C PHE A 372 13.02 12.29 30.78
N THR A 373 11.83 12.69 31.23
CA THR A 373 11.58 13.23 32.57
C THR A 373 10.63 12.32 33.36
N ILE A 374 10.56 12.53 34.68
CA ILE A 374 9.55 11.93 35.57
C ILE A 374 8.91 13.07 36.35
N ASP A 375 7.59 13.09 36.47
CA ASP A 375 6.86 14.07 37.29
C ASP A 375 7.32 13.95 38.75
N PRO A 376 7.94 15.01 39.32
CA PRO A 376 8.54 14.95 40.65
C PRO A 376 7.52 14.95 41.80
N ILE A 377 6.22 15.15 41.50
CA ILE A 377 5.13 15.20 42.46
C ILE A 377 4.28 13.93 42.35
N ASN A 378 3.66 13.69 41.20
CA ASN A 378 2.69 12.60 41.01
C ASN A 378 3.36 11.23 40.86
N TYR A 379 4.61 11.21 40.39
CA TYR A 379 5.38 10.00 40.11
C TYR A 379 6.68 9.93 40.90
N ARG A 380 6.75 10.68 42.01
CA ARG A 380 7.83 10.54 42.99
C ARG A 380 7.88 9.10 43.52
N GLY A 381 9.02 8.44 43.36
CA GLY A 381 9.19 7.04 43.78
C GLY A 381 9.01 6.02 42.64
N LEU A 382 8.72 6.46 41.41
CA LEU A 382 8.47 5.58 40.27
C LEU A 382 9.66 4.65 39.99
N LYS A 383 10.89 5.17 40.09
CA LYS A 383 12.12 4.39 39.89
C LYS A 383 12.23 3.24 40.90
N GLU A 384 11.98 3.52 42.17
CA GLU A 384 12.01 2.55 43.25
C GLU A 384 10.92 1.49 43.07
N TYR A 385 9.71 1.92 42.69
CA TYR A 385 8.61 1.00 42.41
C TYR A 385 8.90 0.11 41.20
N PHE A 386 9.47 0.65 40.13
CA PHE A 386 9.90 -0.15 38.97
C PHE A 386 11.01 -1.13 39.33
N ALA A 387 11.96 -0.75 40.20
CA ALA A 387 12.96 -1.67 40.70
C ALA A 387 12.33 -2.82 41.51
N GLN A 388 11.31 -2.54 42.32
CA GLN A 388 10.53 -3.56 43.03
C GLN A 388 9.83 -4.52 42.06
N LEU A 389 9.09 -4.00 41.08
CA LEU A 389 8.40 -4.83 40.07
C LEU A 389 9.38 -5.74 39.32
N ASN A 390 10.53 -5.19 38.90
CA ASN A 390 11.56 -5.98 38.23
C ASN A 390 12.15 -7.07 39.13
N ALA A 391 12.31 -6.82 40.43
CA ALA A 391 12.73 -7.85 41.40
C ALA A 391 11.66 -8.94 41.61
N GLU A 392 10.39 -8.62 41.39
CA GLU A 392 9.26 -9.56 41.42
C GLU A 392 9.04 -10.29 40.08
N GLY A 393 9.89 -10.05 39.08
CA GLY A 393 9.83 -10.66 37.75
C GLY A 393 8.95 -9.94 36.73
N ILE A 394 8.42 -8.76 37.07
CA ILE A 394 7.57 -7.94 36.21
C ILE A 394 8.43 -6.90 35.48
N ARG A 395 8.36 -6.85 34.16
CA ARG A 395 9.04 -5.85 33.33
C ARG A 395 8.27 -4.54 33.30
N THR A 396 8.99 -3.45 33.07
CA THR A 396 8.44 -2.11 33.02
C THR A 396 8.79 -1.48 31.68
N ILE A 397 7.78 -0.97 30.96
CA ILE A 397 7.95 -0.28 29.68
C ILE A 397 7.44 1.15 29.84
N ILE A 398 8.17 2.11 29.30
CA ILE A 398 7.78 3.52 29.25
C ILE A 398 7.47 3.90 27.80
N ILE A 399 6.47 4.75 27.60
CA ILE A 399 6.25 5.39 26.30
C ILE A 399 7.31 6.46 26.04
N LEU A 400 7.68 6.64 24.78
CA LEU A 400 8.43 7.80 24.29
C LEU A 400 7.77 8.28 23.00
N ASP A 401 7.41 9.56 22.97
CA ASP A 401 6.88 10.28 21.81
C ASP A 401 8.02 10.76 20.90
N PRO A 402 7.75 11.14 19.63
CA PRO A 402 8.81 11.34 18.64
C PRO A 402 9.75 12.52 18.92
N GLY A 403 9.33 13.55 19.66
CA GLY A 403 10.05 14.82 19.70
C GLY A 403 10.08 15.56 21.04
N PRO A 404 11.18 16.25 21.37
CA PRO A 404 11.28 17.06 22.59
C PRO A 404 10.56 18.42 22.46
N ILE A 405 10.13 18.98 23.59
CA ILE A 405 9.54 20.34 23.65
C ILE A 405 10.51 21.42 23.16
N ASP A 406 10.02 22.46 22.52
CA ASP A 406 10.79 23.65 22.13
C ASP A 406 11.17 24.50 23.36
N ASP A 407 12.17 24.02 24.11
CA ASP A 407 12.86 24.76 25.17
C ASP A 407 14.38 24.68 24.93
N GLN A 408 14.90 25.72 24.31
CA GLN A 408 16.31 25.82 23.91
C GLN A 408 17.19 26.42 25.01
N VAL A 409 16.64 26.68 26.20
CA VAL A 409 17.35 27.38 27.28
C VAL A 409 17.61 26.46 28.46
N TYR A 410 16.63 25.63 28.83
CA TYR A 410 16.70 24.83 30.06
C TYR A 410 16.55 23.33 29.83
N TYR A 411 16.07 22.91 28.66
CA TYR A 411 15.76 21.50 28.41
C TYR A 411 16.82 20.81 27.57
N ALA A 412 17.66 20.01 28.24
CA ALA A 412 18.84 19.38 27.66
C ALA A 412 18.57 18.61 26.35
N PRO A 413 17.51 17.77 26.21
CA PRO A 413 17.26 17.06 24.96
C PRO A 413 17.10 17.97 23.73
N THR A 414 16.54 19.17 23.91
CA THR A 414 16.39 20.15 22.83
C THR A 414 17.70 20.88 22.56
N ILE A 415 18.41 21.30 23.61
CA ILE A 415 19.70 21.98 23.49
C ILE A 415 20.71 21.08 22.77
N GLU A 416 20.83 19.82 23.21
CA GLU A 416 21.71 18.81 22.62
C GLU A 416 21.28 18.48 21.19
N GLY A 417 19.96 18.32 20.94
CA GLY A 417 19.47 18.05 19.59
C GLY A 417 19.77 19.15 18.57
N ILE A 418 19.76 20.42 19.00
CA ILE A 418 20.19 21.56 18.15
C ILE A 418 21.71 21.52 17.93
N GLN A 419 22.50 21.23 18.98
CA GLN A 419 23.96 21.17 18.89
C GLN A 419 24.46 20.05 17.97
N GLU A 420 23.79 18.89 18.01
CA GLU A 420 24.11 17.71 17.21
C GLU A 420 23.45 17.70 15.82
N ASP A 421 22.65 18.73 15.51
CA ASP A 421 22.00 18.91 14.20
C ASP A 421 21.08 17.74 13.76
N VAL A 422 20.30 17.18 14.71
CA VAL A 422 19.53 15.93 14.50
C VAL A 422 18.05 16.13 14.16
N PHE A 423 17.58 17.35 13.98
CA PHE A 423 16.17 17.62 13.70
C PHE A 423 15.88 17.70 12.20
N ILE A 424 14.67 17.28 11.80
CA ILE A 424 14.13 17.52 10.46
C ILE A 424 14.14 19.03 10.19
N LYS A 425 14.56 19.44 9.00
CA LYS A 425 14.65 20.84 8.59
C LYS A 425 13.70 21.16 7.44
N TRP A 426 13.35 22.43 7.32
CA TRP A 426 12.70 22.97 6.13
C TRP A 426 13.63 22.90 4.91
N ASP A 427 13.09 23.25 3.75
CA ASP A 427 13.80 23.22 2.46
C ASP A 427 14.97 24.21 2.36
N ASP A 428 15.06 25.18 3.27
CA ASP A 428 16.25 26.03 3.46
C ASP A 428 17.48 25.27 4.00
N GLY A 429 17.31 24.02 4.44
CA GLY A 429 18.35 23.15 4.96
C GLY A 429 18.93 23.57 6.31
N GLN A 430 18.34 24.57 6.96
CA GLN A 430 18.87 25.19 8.19
C GLN A 430 17.83 25.23 9.31
N THR A 431 16.58 25.54 9.02
CA THR A 431 15.56 25.81 10.03
C THR A 431 14.90 24.50 10.47
N PRO A 432 15.01 24.09 11.75
CA PRO A 432 14.32 22.90 12.23
C PRO A 432 12.79 23.04 12.12
N VAL A 433 12.13 21.97 11.69
CA VAL A 433 10.67 21.87 11.64
C VAL A 433 10.13 21.82 13.06
N LYS A 434 9.07 22.61 13.29
CA LYS A 434 8.30 22.62 14.53
C LYS A 434 6.89 22.13 14.28
N GLY A 435 6.34 21.42 15.25
CA GLY A 435 4.92 21.07 15.30
C GLY A 435 4.42 21.11 16.73
N THR A 436 3.19 20.68 16.97
CA THR A 436 2.59 20.67 18.30
C THR A 436 2.19 19.25 18.67
N CYS A 437 2.53 18.84 19.89
CA CYS A 437 2.18 17.54 20.46
C CYS A 437 1.86 17.70 21.96
N TRP A 438 1.95 16.62 22.73
CA TRP A 438 1.58 16.55 24.15
C TRP A 438 2.20 17.64 25.05
N PRO A 439 3.50 17.95 24.99
CA PRO A 439 4.09 18.98 25.85
C PRO A 439 3.91 20.41 25.32
N GLY A 440 3.28 20.60 24.16
CA GLY A 440 3.21 21.87 23.45
C GLY A 440 3.98 21.82 22.13
N ASP A 441 4.65 22.90 21.77
CA ASP A 441 5.46 22.94 20.56
C ASP A 441 6.70 22.07 20.72
N ILE A 442 7.03 21.27 19.70
CA ILE A 442 8.12 20.29 19.68
C ILE A 442 8.96 20.41 18.41
N PHE A 443 10.17 19.86 18.47
CA PHE A 443 10.98 19.53 17.29
C PHE A 443 10.84 18.05 16.92
N PHE A 444 11.04 17.70 15.65
CA PHE A 444 11.03 16.32 15.17
C PHE A 444 12.45 15.85 14.82
N PRO A 445 12.98 14.79 15.44
CA PRO A 445 14.22 14.14 15.03
C PRO A 445 14.12 13.62 13.59
N GLY A 446 15.19 13.76 12.80
CA GLY A 446 15.22 13.51 11.36
C GLY A 446 16.26 12.51 10.87
#